data_AF-A0A166K228-F1
#
_entry.id   AF-A0A166K228-F1
#
_cell.length_a   1.000
_cell.length_b   1.000
_cell.length_c   1.000
_cell.angle_alpha   90.00
_cell.angle_beta   90.00
_cell.angle_gamma   90.00
#
_symmetry.space_group_name_H-M   'P 1'
#
loop_
_entity.id
_entity.type
_entity.pdbx_description
1 polymer ?
#
loop_
_entity_poly.entity_id
_entity_poly.type
_entity_poly.pdbx_seq_one_letter_code
_entity_poly.pdbx_strand_id
1 'polypeptide(L)'
;MKNLLILIVICAVAWQFYFKDSAVVETVHKKVVSEFSNSDAMKTLARAGEIANPKTTYRCDGRQYCSQMRSYDEAKYFIRYCPNTKMDGDGDGIPCERQFNK
;
A
#
# COMPACT_ATOMS: atom_id res chain seq x y z
N MET A 1 0.68 -14.47 62.26
CA MET A 1 0.99 -14.87 60.86
C MET A 1 -0.23 -15.29 60.04
N LYS A 2 -1.28 -15.87 60.65
CA LYS A 2 -2.48 -16.34 59.94
C LYS A 2 -3.34 -15.22 59.31
N ASN A 3 -3.38 -14.05 59.93
CA ASN A 3 -4.18 -12.92 59.44
C ASN A 3 -3.57 -12.28 58.16
N LEU A 4 -2.25 -12.34 58.00
CA LEU A 4 -1.55 -11.86 56.80
C LEU A 4 -1.84 -12.75 55.59
N LEU A 5 -1.92 -14.06 55.80
CA LEU A 5 -2.24 -15.03 54.74
C LEU A 5 -3.66 -14.82 54.19
N ILE A 6 -4.61 -14.44 55.05
CA ILE A 6 -6.01 -14.16 54.63
C ILE A 6 -6.07 -12.94 53.71
N LEU A 7 -5.32 -11.87 54.01
CA LEU A 7 -5.30 -10.66 53.18
C LEU A 7 -4.72 -10.91 51.78
N ILE A 8 -3.65 -11.72 51.69
CA ILE A 8 -3.02 -12.07 50.40
C ILE A 8 -4.00 -12.83 49.49
N VAL A 9 -4.77 -13.77 50.06
CA VAL A 9 -5.76 -14.55 49.30
C VAL A 9 -6.89 -13.65 48.77
N ILE A 10 -7.38 -12.71 49.57
CA ILE A 10 -8.44 -11.77 49.15
C ILE A 10 -7.95 -10.88 48.00
N CYS A 11 -6.72 -10.36 48.08
CA CYS A 11 -6.13 -9.56 47.00
C CYS A 11 -5.96 -10.36 45.71
N ALA A 12 -5.54 -11.63 45.79
CA ALA A 12 -5.39 -12.49 44.61
C ALA A 12 -6.74 -12.79 43.94
N VAL A 13 -7.80 -13.02 44.71
CA VAL A 13 -9.16 -13.25 44.17
C VAL A 13 -9.72 -11.98 43.55
N ALA A 14 -9.55 -10.82 44.19
CA ALA A 14 -9.97 -9.54 43.63
C ALA A 14 -9.26 -9.23 42.31
N TRP A 15 -7.95 -9.50 42.22
CA TRP A 15 -7.16 -9.32 41.00
C TRP A 15 -7.65 -10.23 39.86
N GLN A 16 -7.90 -11.51 40.15
CA GLN A 16 -8.45 -12.47 39.19
C GLN A 16 -9.80 -12.02 38.63
N PHE A 17 -10.65 -11.44 39.47
CA PHE A 17 -11.96 -10.94 39.04
C PHE A 17 -11.85 -9.69 38.16
N TYR A 18 -10.98 -8.75 38.52
CA TYR A 18 -10.74 -7.53 37.73
C TYR A 18 -10.18 -7.79 36.34
N PHE A 19 -9.44 -8.89 36.14
CA PHE A 19 -8.79 -9.18 34.86
C PHE A 19 -9.73 -9.79 33.80
N LYS A 20 -11.02 -10.02 34.12
CA LYS A 20 -11.95 -10.77 33.26
C LYS A 20 -12.68 -9.92 32.20
N ASP A 21 -12.62 -8.59 32.28
CA ASP A 21 -13.42 -7.70 31.42
C ASP A 21 -12.77 -7.28 30.08
N SER A 22 -11.50 -7.63 29.81
CA SER A 22 -10.78 -7.11 28.63
C SER A 22 -11.05 -7.82 27.29
N ALA A 23 -11.82 -8.91 27.25
CA ALA A 23 -11.90 -9.78 26.05
C ALA A 23 -12.95 -9.37 24.98
N VAL A 24 -13.84 -8.40 25.26
CA VAL A 24 -14.97 -8.08 24.37
C VAL A 24 -14.60 -7.08 23.26
N VAL A 25 -13.59 -6.25 23.46
CA VAL A 25 -13.27 -5.14 22.52
C VAL A 25 -12.59 -5.64 21.23
N GLU A 26 -11.82 -6.73 21.29
CA GLU A 26 -11.05 -7.22 20.15
C GLU A 26 -11.94 -7.82 19.04
N THR A 27 -13.05 -8.46 19.42
CA THR A 27 -13.95 -9.13 18.47
C THR A 27 -14.79 -8.16 17.65
N VAL A 28 -15.16 -7.01 18.23
CA VAL A 28 -15.94 -5.98 17.53
C VAL A 28 -15.11 -5.26 16.47
N HIS A 29 -13.84 -4.96 16.76
CA HIS A 29 -12.95 -4.26 15.83
C HIS A 29 -12.70 -5.07 14.54
N LYS A 30 -12.48 -6.38 14.69
CA LYS A 30 -12.20 -7.26 13.55
C LYS A 30 -13.38 -7.39 12.58
N LYS A 31 -14.62 -7.37 13.12
CA LYS A 31 -15.84 -7.49 12.31
C LYS A 31 -16.14 -6.21 11.52
N VAL A 32 -15.97 -5.04 12.14
CA VAL A 32 -16.23 -3.73 11.49
C VAL A 32 -15.21 -3.45 10.37
N VAL A 33 -13.94 -3.81 10.57
CA VAL A 33 -12.88 -3.60 9.56
C VAL A 33 -13.08 -4.49 8.32
N SER A 34 -13.59 -5.72 8.48
CA SER A 34 -13.86 -6.59 7.33
C SER A 34 -15.07 -6.13 6.50
N GLU A 35 -16.07 -5.53 7.13
CA GLU A 35 -17.28 -5.09 6.43
C GLU A 35 -17.04 -3.79 5.65
N PHE A 36 -16.22 -2.87 6.17
CA PHE A 36 -15.83 -1.64 5.48
C PHE A 36 -14.91 -1.89 4.28
N SER A 37 -13.96 -2.84 4.39
CA SER A 37 -13.05 -3.19 3.28
C SER A 37 -13.76 -3.86 2.10
N ASN A 38 -14.92 -4.48 2.33
CA ASN A 38 -15.70 -5.18 1.31
C ASN A 38 -16.86 -4.34 0.74
N SER A 39 -16.94 -3.05 1.07
CA SER A 39 -17.97 -2.17 0.53
C SER A 39 -17.84 -2.00 -0.99
N ASP A 40 -18.96 -2.15 -1.69
CA ASP A 40 -19.07 -1.94 -3.13
C ASP A 40 -18.59 -0.55 -3.58
N ALA A 41 -18.61 0.43 -2.68
CA ALA A 41 -18.08 1.77 -2.94
C ALA A 41 -16.57 1.77 -3.20
N MET A 42 -15.78 1.03 -2.41
CA MET A 42 -14.32 0.93 -2.59
C MET A 42 -13.97 0.19 -3.88
N LYS A 43 -14.74 -0.87 -4.20
CA LYS A 43 -14.59 -1.62 -5.45
C LYS A 43 -14.91 -0.78 -6.70
N THR A 44 -15.91 0.10 -6.58
CA THR A 44 -16.29 1.04 -7.65
C THR A 44 -15.20 2.08 -7.90
N LEU A 45 -14.58 2.61 -6.83
CA LEU A 45 -13.46 3.54 -6.95
C LEU A 45 -12.20 2.90 -7.54
N ALA A 46 -11.88 1.66 -7.15
CA ALA A 46 -10.75 0.93 -7.73
C ALA A 46 -10.93 0.70 -9.25
N ARG A 47 -12.14 0.33 -9.68
CA ARG A 47 -12.45 0.21 -11.12
C ARG A 47 -12.44 1.55 -11.84
N ALA A 48 -12.92 2.62 -11.22
CA ALA A 48 -12.82 3.95 -11.81
C ALA A 48 -11.35 4.37 -12.02
N GLY A 49 -10.45 4.02 -11.09
CA GLY A 49 -9.01 4.23 -11.26
C GLY A 49 -8.40 3.43 -12.41
N GLU A 50 -8.82 2.18 -12.61
CA GLU A 50 -8.37 1.33 -13.73
C GLU A 50 -8.87 1.84 -15.08
N ILE A 51 -10.09 2.39 -15.14
CA ILE A 51 -10.64 3.02 -16.36
C ILE A 51 -9.94 4.36 -16.64
N ALA A 52 -9.58 5.13 -15.61
CA ALA A 52 -8.90 6.41 -15.74
C ALA A 52 -7.45 6.28 -16.23
N ASN A 53 -6.81 5.12 -16.00
CA ASN A 53 -5.49 4.81 -16.53
C ASN A 53 -5.56 3.57 -17.42
N PRO A 54 -6.08 3.70 -18.67
CA PRO A 54 -6.14 2.57 -19.58
C PRO A 54 -4.72 2.02 -19.75
N LYS A 55 -4.55 0.71 -19.60
CA LYS A 55 -3.26 0.03 -19.71
C LYS A 55 -2.65 0.31 -21.08
N THR A 56 -1.80 1.33 -21.15
CA THR A 56 -1.19 1.77 -22.41
C THR A 56 -0.17 0.73 -22.83
N THR A 57 -0.35 0.18 -24.03
CA THR A 57 0.60 -0.77 -24.61
C THR A 57 1.64 0.01 -25.38
N TYR A 58 2.89 -0.03 -24.92
CA TYR A 58 4.02 0.59 -25.60
C TYR A 58 4.64 -0.37 -26.60
N ARG A 59 5.17 0.15 -27.70
CA ARG A 59 5.86 -0.62 -28.73
C ARG A 59 7.08 0.14 -29.20
N CYS A 60 8.13 -0.59 -29.53
CA CYS A 60 9.32 0.00 -30.14
C CYS A 60 9.00 0.40 -31.58
N ASP A 61 8.99 1.70 -31.82
CA ASP A 61 8.63 2.33 -33.10
C ASP A 61 9.78 3.18 -33.68
N GLY A 62 10.98 3.07 -33.09
CA GLY A 62 12.18 3.78 -33.53
C GLY A 62 12.40 5.14 -32.85
N ARG A 63 11.56 5.53 -31.88
CA ARG A 63 11.83 6.71 -31.04
C ARG A 63 13.04 6.49 -30.14
N GLN A 64 13.83 7.55 -29.99
CA GLN A 64 15.11 7.50 -29.27
C GLN A 64 15.31 8.64 -28.29
N TYR A 65 14.52 9.72 -28.37
CA TYR A 65 14.71 10.94 -27.57
C TYR A 65 13.49 11.27 -26.72
N CYS A 66 13.71 11.99 -25.62
CA CYS A 66 12.68 12.34 -24.65
C CYS A 66 11.53 13.16 -25.22
N SER A 67 11.81 14.08 -26.15
CA SER A 67 10.78 14.91 -26.80
C SER A 67 9.72 14.11 -27.55
N GLN A 68 9.98 12.82 -27.81
CA GLN A 68 9.08 11.91 -28.50
C GLN A 68 8.23 11.07 -27.52
N MET A 69 8.54 11.08 -26.22
CA MET A 69 7.82 10.34 -25.19
C MET A 69 6.65 11.17 -24.66
N ARG A 70 5.49 10.54 -24.49
CA ARG A 70 4.27 11.18 -23.96
C ARG A 70 4.14 11.03 -22.45
N SER A 71 4.86 10.07 -21.86
CA SER A 71 4.82 9.82 -20.44
C SER A 71 6.15 9.23 -19.94
N TYR A 72 6.39 9.37 -18.63
CA TYR A 72 7.54 8.78 -17.98
C TYR A 72 7.51 7.24 -18.04
N ASP A 73 6.33 6.63 -17.87
CA ASP A 73 6.20 5.16 -17.95
C ASP A 73 6.50 4.62 -19.35
N GLU A 74 6.13 5.36 -20.39
CA GLU A 74 6.55 5.08 -21.76
C GLU A 74 8.07 5.19 -21.90
N ALA A 75 8.69 6.27 -21.42
CA ALA A 75 10.14 6.44 -21.48
C ALA A 75 10.88 5.30 -20.76
N LYS A 76 10.39 4.88 -19.58
CA LYS A 76 10.90 3.71 -18.84
C LYS A 76 10.75 2.42 -19.62
N TYR A 77 9.64 2.24 -20.33
CA TYR A 77 9.47 1.08 -21.19
C TYR A 77 10.51 1.09 -22.30
N PHE A 78 10.75 2.23 -22.94
CA PHE A 78 11.68 2.34 -24.05
C PHE A 78 13.12 1.98 -23.64
N ILE A 79 13.65 2.52 -22.54
CA ILE A 79 15.02 2.18 -22.11
C ILE A 79 15.20 0.71 -21.72
N ARG A 80 14.11 0.03 -21.30
CA ARG A 80 14.16 -1.37 -20.86
C ARG A 80 13.99 -2.36 -22.01
N TYR A 81 13.18 -2.02 -23.00
CA TYR A 81 12.71 -2.98 -24.00
C TYR A 81 13.02 -2.58 -25.45
N CYS A 82 13.42 -1.35 -25.71
CA CYS A 82 13.69 -0.86 -27.06
C CYS A 82 15.19 -0.62 -27.30
N PRO A 83 15.72 -0.99 -28.47
CA PRO A 83 17.14 -0.77 -28.78
C PRO A 83 17.41 0.71 -29.12
N ASN A 84 18.67 1.13 -28.98
CA ASN A 84 19.20 2.43 -29.41
C ASN A 84 18.55 3.67 -28.76
N THR A 85 18.02 3.56 -27.54
CA THR A 85 17.46 4.70 -26.82
C THR A 85 18.54 5.65 -26.33
N LYS A 86 18.29 6.97 -26.42
CA LYS A 86 19.17 8.06 -25.98
C LYS A 86 18.44 9.00 -25.01
N MET A 87 17.78 8.40 -24.02
CA MET A 87 16.88 9.08 -23.09
C MET A 87 17.41 9.16 -21.65
N ASP A 88 18.31 8.23 -21.31
CA ASP A 88 19.01 8.13 -20.04
C ASP A 88 20.46 8.53 -20.31
N GLY A 89 20.80 9.77 -19.95
CA GLY A 89 22.05 10.42 -20.36
C GLY A 89 23.22 10.13 -19.42
N ASP A 90 22.92 9.93 -18.14
CA ASP A 90 23.85 9.62 -17.06
C ASP A 90 23.84 8.13 -16.68
N GLY A 91 22.86 7.36 -17.16
CA GLY A 91 22.83 5.90 -17.07
C GLY A 91 22.32 5.38 -15.72
N ASP A 92 21.51 6.16 -15.02
CA ASP A 92 20.98 5.82 -13.70
C ASP A 92 19.67 4.99 -13.77
N GLY A 93 19.15 4.78 -14.99
CA GLY A 93 17.90 4.07 -15.26
C GLY A 93 16.64 4.94 -15.15
N ILE A 94 16.78 6.25 -15.00
CA ILE A 94 15.71 7.25 -14.93
C ILE A 94 15.72 8.07 -16.24
N PRO A 95 14.89 7.69 -17.23
CA PRO A 95 14.87 8.41 -18.49
C PRO A 95 14.14 9.74 -18.37
N CYS A 96 14.60 10.73 -19.13
CA CYS A 96 13.86 11.98 -19.36
C CYS A 96 13.51 12.78 -18.10
N GLU A 97 14.36 12.77 -17.08
CA GLU A 97 14.18 13.50 -15.81
C GLU A 97 13.79 14.96 -16.02
N ARG A 98 14.50 15.66 -16.92
CA ARG A 98 14.23 17.07 -17.24
C ARG A 98 12.83 17.32 -17.83
N GLN A 99 12.25 16.33 -18.51
CA GLN A 99 10.93 16.46 -19.15
C GLN A 99 9.79 16.09 -18.20
N PHE A 100 10.02 15.13 -17.30
CA PHE A 100 8.99 14.61 -16.39
C PHE A 100 9.21 14.98 -14.92
N ASN A 101 10.21 15.83 -14.63
CA ASN A 101 10.61 16.30 -13.31
C ASN A 101 10.78 15.15 -12.31
N LYS A 102 11.64 14.19 -12.67
CA LYS A 102 12.02 13.05 -11.84
C LYS A 102 13.30 13.31 -11.06
#